data_AF-A0A392UHT2-F1
#
_entry.id   AF-A0A392UHT2-F1
#
_cell.length_a   1.000
_cell.length_b   1.000
_cell.length_c   1.000
_cell.angle_alpha   90.00
_cell.angle_beta   90.00
_cell.angle_gamma   90.00
#
_symmetry.space_group_name_H-M   'P 1'
#
loop_
_entity.id
_entity.type
_entity.pdbx_description
1 polymer ?
#
loop_
_entity_poly.entity_id
_entity_poly.type
_entity_poly.pdbx_seq_one_letter_code
_entity_poly.pdbx_strand_id
1 'polypeptide(L)' 'MYLDLSASFTREEVTQAIMDIKALAAPGPDGLPALFYHNYWDIVGDDIINMVLNVLNHNG' A
#
# COMPACT_ATOMS: atom_id res chain seq x y z
N MET A 1 -11.97 21.16 -10.39
CA MET A 1 -10.71 20.39 -10.30
C MET A 1 -10.39 20.09 -8.83
N TYR A 2 -11.30 19.40 -8.14
CA TYR A 2 -11.19 19.00 -6.71
C TYR A 2 -11.82 17.61 -6.45
N LEU A 3 -12.28 16.92 -7.50
CA LEU A 3 -12.99 15.65 -7.35
C LEU A 3 -12.08 14.53 -6.82
N ASP A 4 -10.78 14.58 -7.11
CA ASP A 4 -9.79 13.57 -6.69
C ASP A 4 -9.55 13.52 -5.20
N LEU A 5 -9.60 14.66 -4.50
CA LEU A 5 -9.31 14.72 -3.05
C LEU A 5 -10.41 14.06 -2.20
N SER A 6 -11.58 13.82 -2.79
CA SER A 6 -12.71 13.14 -2.14
C SER A 6 -13.03 11.80 -2.78
N ALA A 7 -12.23 11.36 -3.76
CA ALA A 7 -12.40 10.07 -4.38
C ALA A 7 -11.94 8.95 -3.44
N SER A 8 -12.56 7.79 -3.57
CA SER A 8 -12.09 6.59 -2.88
C SER A 8 -10.80 6.10 -3.48
N PHE A 9 -9.88 5.68 -2.61
CA PHE A 9 -8.63 5.03 -3.01
C PHE A 9 -8.89 3.71 -3.72
N THR A 10 -8.02 3.38 -4.65
CA THR A 10 -8.08 2.22 -5.54
C THR A 10 -6.98 1.21 -5.23
N ARG A 11 -7.14 -0.03 -5.73
CA ARG A 11 -6.15 -1.09 -5.55
C ARG A 11 -4.84 -0.75 -6.26
N GLU A 12 -4.94 -0.09 -7.40
CA GLU A 12 -3.83 0.32 -8.24
C GLU A 12 -2.97 1.38 -7.53
N GLU A 13 -3.60 2.36 -6.88
CA GLU A 13 -2.89 3.37 -6.09
C GLU A 13 -2.15 2.75 -4.90
N VAL A 14 -2.77 1.81 -4.19
CA VAL A 14 -2.11 1.10 -3.08
C VAL A 14 -0.93 0.27 -3.58
N THR A 15 -1.12 -0.46 -4.68
CA THR A 15 -0.05 -1.28 -5.28
C THR A 15 1.11 -0.41 -5.72
N GLN A 16 0.84 0.68 -6.45
CA GLN A 16 1.86 1.59 -6.92
C GLN A 16 2.62 2.23 -5.76
N ALA A 17 1.91 2.66 -4.72
CA ALA A 17 2.53 3.26 -3.53
C ALA A 17 3.51 2.31 -2.84
N ILE A 18 3.19 1.01 -2.76
CA ILE A 18 4.09 -0.01 -2.17
C ILE A 18 5.30 -0.27 -3.08
N MET A 19 5.09 -0.36 -4.40
CA MET A 19 6.16 -0.60 -5.37
C MET A 19 7.12 0.60 -5.51
N ASP A 20 6.65 1.81 -5.26
CA ASP A 20 7.46 3.03 -5.28
C ASP A 20 8.38 3.17 -4.05
N ILE A 21 8.15 2.41 -2.98
CA ILE A 21 9.01 2.41 -1.80
C ILE A 21 10.39 1.86 -2.20
N LYS A 22 11.45 2.65 -1.94
CA LYS A 22 12.82 2.19 -2.21
C LYS A 22 13.10 0.89 -1.46
N ALA A 23 13.48 -0.16 -2.21
CA ALA A 23 13.69 -1.51 -1.68
C ALA A 23 14.66 -1.58 -0.47
N LEU A 24 15.65 -0.68 -0.43
CA LEU A 24 16.66 -0.56 0.63
C LEU A 24 16.40 0.61 1.59
N ALA A 25 15.17 1.11 1.68
CA ALA A 25 14.79 2.07 2.69
C ALA A 25 14.91 1.46 4.10
N ALA A 26 15.00 2.34 5.12
CA ALA A 26 14.92 1.90 6.50
C ALA A 26 13.60 1.14 6.73
N PRO A 27 13.63 0.02 7.48
CA PRO A 27 12.42 -0.76 7.76
C PRO A 27 11.42 0.08 8.55
N GLY A 28 10.14 -0.22 8.37
CA GLY A 28 9.08 0.37 9.17
C GLY A 28 9.09 -0.14 10.62
N PRO A 29 8.10 0.24 11.43
CA PRO A 29 7.89 -0.31 12.77
C PRO A 29 7.72 -1.84 12.80
N ASP A 30 7.40 -2.44 11.66
CA ASP A 30 7.29 -3.88 11.43
C ASP A 30 8.66 -4.60 11.35
N GLY A 31 9.75 -3.85 11.17
CA GLY A 31 11.10 -4.40 11.01
C GLY A 31 11.36 -5.05 9.65
N LEU A 32 10.41 -4.98 8.70
CA LEU A 32 10.54 -5.59 7.38
C LEU A 32 11.04 -4.55 6.36
N PRO A 33 12.02 -4.89 5.51
CA PRO A 33 12.42 -4.01 4.42
C PRO A 33 11.34 -3.99 3.34
N ALA A 34 11.26 -2.89 2.57
CA ALA A 34 10.34 -2.77 1.44
C ALA A 34 10.49 -3.93 0.43
N LEU A 35 11.70 -4.46 0.28
CA LEU A 35 12.00 -5.63 -0.54
C LEU A 35 11.17 -6.87 -0.19
N PHE A 36 10.77 -7.05 1.07
CA PHE A 36 9.88 -8.14 1.47
C PHE A 36 8.54 -8.02 0.72
N TYR A 37 7.93 -6.84 0.77
CA TYR A 37 6.64 -6.59 0.12
C TYR A 37 6.73 -6.70 -1.40
N HIS A 38 7.85 -6.29 -2.00
CA HIS A 38 8.08 -6.44 -3.44
C HIS A 38 8.21 -7.92 -3.85
N ASN A 39 9.00 -8.71 -3.12
CA ASN A 39 9.29 -10.09 -3.49
C ASN A 39 8.13 -11.06 -3.21
N TYR A 40 7.32 -10.78 -2.20
CA TYR A 40 6.22 -11.66 -1.78
C TYR A 40 4.85 -11.08 -2.11
N TRP A 41 4.77 -10.09 -3.00
CA TRP A 41 3.53 -9.40 -3.34
C TRP A 41 2.44 -10.37 -3.85
N ASP A 42 2.81 -11.39 -4.61
CA ASP A 42 1.87 -12.41 -5.10
C ASP A 42 1.20 -13.23 -3.97
N ILE A 43 1.77 -13.20 -2.76
CA ILE A 43 1.28 -13.92 -1.58
C ILE A 43 0.53 -12.97 -0.65
N VAL A 44 1.12 -11.81 -0.33
CA VAL A 44 0.60 -10.90 0.71
C VAL A 44 -0.16 -9.69 0.15
N GLY A 45 -0.06 -9.44 -1.16
CA GLY A 45 -0.53 -8.21 -1.79
C GLY A 45 -2.04 -8.00 -1.64
N ASP A 46 -2.83 -9.05 -1.88
CA ASP A 46 -4.29 -8.96 -1.78
C ASP A 46 -4.76 -8.63 -0.35
N ASP A 47 -4.17 -9.27 0.65
CA ASP A 47 -4.50 -9.03 2.06
C ASP A 47 -4.13 -7.60 2.48
N ILE A 48 -2.94 -7.13 2.09
CA ILE A 48 -2.49 -5.76 2.36
C ILE A 48 -3.38 -4.74 1.67
N ILE A 49 -3.70 -4.93 0.38
CA ILE A 49 -4.58 -4.02 -0.37
C ILE A 49 -5.94 -3.92 0.31
N ASN A 50 -6.55 -5.06 0.66
CA ASN A 50 -7.87 -5.08 1.30
C ASN A 50 -7.84 -4.39 2.66
N MET A 51 -6.80 -4.63 3.46
CA MET A 51 -6.61 -3.97 4.75
C MET A 51 -6.47 -2.45 4.60
N VAL A 52 -5.59 -2.01 3.70
CA VAL A 52 -5.31 -0.58 3.46
C VAL A 52 -6.55 0.14 2.93
N LEU A 53 -7.24 -0.43 1.94
CA LEU A 53 -8.46 0.18 1.39
C LEU A 53 -9.59 0.25 2.42
N ASN A 54 -9.73 -0.75 3.28
CA ASN A 54 -10.70 -0.70 4.37
C ASN A 54 -10.39 0.44 5.35
N VAL A 55 -9.12 0.71 5.65
CA VAL A 55 -8.73 1.85 6.49
C VAL A 55 -9.00 3.16 5.76
N LEU A 56 -8.46 3.33 4.55
CA LEU A 56 -8.48 4.61 3.83
C LEU A 56 -9.87 5.04 3.34
N ASN A 57 -10.75 4.08 3.00
CA ASN A 57 -12.07 4.40 2.43
C ASN A 57 -13.22 4.32 3.43
N HIS A 58 -13.03 3.70 4.60
CA HIS A 58 -14.14 3.43 5.55
C HIS A 58 -13.83 3.74 7.02
N ASN A 59 -12.56 3.93 7.42
CA ASN A 59 -12.17 4.15 8.82
C ASN A 59 -11.22 5.35 9.01
N GLY A 60 -11.31 6.34 8.12
CA GLY A 60 -10.60 7.62 8.21
C GLY A 60 -11.46 8.72 8.80
#